data_AF-A0A9E2TIP5-F1
#
_entry.id   AF-A0A9E2TIP5-F1
#
_cell.length_a   1.000
_cell.length_b   1.000
_cell.length_c   1.000
_cell.angle_alpha   90.00
_cell.angle_beta   90.00
_cell.angle_gamma   90.00
#
_symmetry.space_group_name_H-M   'P 1'
#
loop_
_entity.id
_entity.type
_entity.pdbx_description
1 polymer ?
#
loop_
_entity_poly.entity_id
_entity_poly.type
_entity_poly.pdbx_seq_one_letter_code
_entity_poly.pdbx_strand_id
1 'polypeptide(L)'
;MREVRIRLFSIAVASAFLITAQAGAAEPRLPVPRPDLTDRHLIAGTQITAAQLDSRNAVPMVGIPAGELAMGSDRGDDDEQPVHRIVIKAFYLDAFEVTVSRYAEFLASQKPDPPFKWNEALAGPHGNKPVTGVDWYDARDYCRWVGKRLPTEAEWEMAARGTEGRLYPWGDEHPTKGHVNAGQTKWRGYDTLTNVGRYELGKSRSGVYDLAGNLWEWVADWYDPAYYQYSPRDNPPGPSVGPLKVMRGGAWNNDAKSIRSTNRAGYTPDARRNDVGFRCAKDAPNQSTR
;
A
#
# COMPACT_ATOMS: atom_id res chain seq x y z
N MET A 1 -55.70 29.43 32.66
CA MET A 1 -54.32 28.95 32.94
C MET A 1 -53.76 28.33 31.66
N ARG A 2 -52.74 28.99 31.09
CA ARG A 2 -51.78 28.54 30.05
C ARG A 2 -52.31 28.00 28.69
N GLU A 3 -52.59 28.97 27.81
CA GLU A 3 -52.00 29.18 26.46
C GLU A 3 -50.54 28.61 26.32
N VAL A 4 -49.97 28.11 25.20
CA VAL A 4 -49.93 28.52 23.78
C VAL A 4 -49.43 27.37 22.86
N ARG A 5 -50.03 27.29 21.67
CA ARG A 5 -49.58 26.88 20.31
C ARG A 5 -48.15 26.33 20.07
N ILE A 6 -48.04 25.33 19.18
CA ILE A 6 -46.98 25.27 18.16
C ILE A 6 -47.61 25.01 16.77
N ARG A 7 -47.14 25.79 15.80
CA ARG A 7 -47.69 26.02 14.47
C ARG A 7 -47.11 25.06 13.43
N LEU A 8 -47.93 24.65 12.46
CA LEU A 8 -47.48 24.23 11.14
C LEU A 8 -46.85 25.43 10.41
N PHE A 9 -45.70 25.20 9.77
CA PHE A 9 -45.20 26.05 8.69
C PHE A 9 -44.64 25.16 7.58
N SER A 10 -45.36 25.12 6.46
CA SER A 10 -44.81 24.79 5.15
C SER A 10 -44.23 26.06 4.56
N ILE A 11 -42.95 26.07 4.18
CA ILE A 11 -42.40 27.00 3.19
C ILE A 11 -41.42 26.22 2.31
N ALA A 12 -41.77 26.11 1.04
CA ALA A 12 -40.86 25.73 -0.03
C ALA A 12 -40.01 26.94 -0.44
N VAL A 13 -38.71 26.74 -0.67
CA VAL A 13 -37.94 27.59 -1.60
C VAL A 13 -37.00 26.70 -2.39
N ALA A 14 -37.29 26.59 -3.68
CA ALA A 14 -36.38 26.10 -4.69
C ALA A 14 -35.33 27.18 -4.99
N SER A 15 -34.06 26.80 -4.99
CA SER A 15 -32.97 27.63 -5.54
C SER A 15 -32.17 26.77 -6.50
N ALA A 16 -32.46 26.95 -7.80
CA ALA A 16 -31.66 26.43 -8.89
C ALA A 16 -30.35 27.24 -8.96
N PHE A 17 -29.21 26.56 -8.78
CA PHE A 17 -27.92 27.12 -9.19
C PHE A 17 -27.63 26.67 -10.63
N LEU A 18 -27.67 27.63 -11.56
CA LEU A 18 -27.08 27.49 -12.88
C LEU A 18 -25.56 27.32 -12.71
N ILE A 19 -25.03 26.16 -13.10
CA ILE A 19 -23.60 26.00 -13.36
C ILE A 19 -23.38 26.35 -14.83
N THR A 20 -22.89 27.56 -15.10
CA THR A 20 -22.33 27.89 -16.42
C THR A 20 -20.97 27.21 -16.55
N ALA A 21 -20.88 26.21 -17.41
CA ALA A 21 -19.60 25.63 -17.83
C ALA A 21 -18.83 26.68 -18.65
N GLN A 22 -17.77 27.25 -18.07
CA GLN A 22 -16.76 27.97 -18.84
C GLN A 22 -15.73 26.96 -19.35
N ALA A 23 -15.78 26.71 -20.66
CA ALA A 23 -14.72 26.03 -21.38
C ALA A 23 -13.47 26.93 -21.39
N GLY A 24 -12.48 26.62 -20.55
CA GLY A 24 -11.15 27.19 -20.65
C GLY A 24 -10.44 26.60 -21.87
N ALA A 25 -10.09 27.46 -22.83
CA ALA A 25 -9.31 27.08 -23.99
C ALA A 25 -7.92 26.55 -23.55
N ALA A 26 -7.53 25.40 -24.11
CA ALA A 26 -6.20 24.82 -23.88
C ALA A 26 -5.13 25.69 -24.57
N GLU A 27 -4.12 26.13 -23.80
CA GLU A 27 -2.94 26.75 -24.37
C GLU A 27 -2.09 25.73 -25.17
N PRO A 28 -1.48 26.13 -26.29
CA PRO A 28 -0.64 25.24 -27.09
C PRO A 28 0.66 24.89 -26.35
N ARG A 29 0.87 23.59 -26.08
CA ARG A 29 2.12 23.08 -25.49
C ARG A 29 3.26 23.23 -26.49
N LEU A 30 4.32 23.94 -26.11
CA LEU A 30 5.59 23.95 -26.84
C LEU A 30 6.27 22.57 -26.70
N PRO A 31 6.92 22.05 -27.76
CA PRO A 31 7.62 20.77 -27.70
C PRO A 31 8.84 20.86 -26.78
N VAL A 32 8.92 19.94 -25.81
CA VAL A 32 10.08 19.77 -24.93
C VAL A 32 11.22 19.09 -25.72
N PRO A 33 12.47 19.58 -25.67
CA PRO A 33 13.59 18.94 -26.35
C PRO A 33 13.84 17.53 -25.79
N ARG A 34 13.96 16.54 -26.69
CA ARG A 34 14.40 15.19 -26.34
C ARG A 34 15.92 15.20 -26.09
N PRO A 35 16.42 14.57 -25.01
CA PRO A 35 17.85 14.33 -24.87
C PRO A 35 18.31 13.38 -25.99
N ASP A 36 19.38 13.79 -26.66
CA ASP A 36 20.04 13.05 -27.74
C ASP A 36 20.73 11.80 -27.16
N LEU A 37 20.24 10.61 -27.53
CA LEU A 37 20.74 9.30 -27.08
C LEU A 37 21.71 8.68 -28.10
N THR A 38 22.49 9.49 -28.80
CA THR A 38 23.45 9.01 -29.81
C THR A 38 24.75 8.44 -29.25
N ASP A 39 24.93 8.35 -27.93
CA ASP A 39 26.13 7.69 -27.38
C ASP A 39 25.97 6.16 -27.39
N ARG A 40 26.11 5.60 -28.59
CA ARG A 40 26.21 4.17 -28.89
C ARG A 40 27.63 3.70 -28.57
N HIS A 41 27.90 3.33 -27.32
CA HIS A 41 28.92 2.32 -27.06
C HIS A 41 28.47 1.39 -25.92
N LEU A 42 28.65 0.08 -26.17
CA LEU A 42 28.39 -1.07 -25.31
C LEU A 42 26.96 -1.64 -25.30
N ILE A 43 26.56 -2.22 -26.43
CA ILE A 43 25.79 -3.48 -26.41
C ILE A 43 26.55 -4.51 -27.23
N ALA A 44 27.36 -5.32 -26.56
CA ALA A 44 27.84 -6.60 -27.07
C ALA A 44 27.50 -7.66 -26.02
N GLY A 45 26.91 -8.76 -26.47
CA GLY A 45 26.15 -9.70 -25.67
C GLY A 45 26.92 -10.29 -24.48
N THR A 46 26.30 -10.21 -23.32
CA THR A 46 26.61 -11.04 -22.16
C THR A 46 25.34 -11.79 -21.81
N GLN A 47 25.37 -13.13 -21.89
CA GLN A 47 24.31 -13.93 -21.32
C GLN A 47 24.24 -13.63 -19.81
N ILE A 48 23.11 -13.10 -19.37
CA ILE A 48 22.84 -12.84 -17.96
C ILE A 48 22.73 -14.20 -17.26
N THR A 49 23.67 -14.49 -16.36
CA THR A 49 23.63 -15.71 -15.55
C THR A 49 22.54 -15.61 -14.48
N ALA A 50 22.02 -16.74 -14.01
CA ALA A 50 21.04 -16.77 -12.91
C ALA A 50 21.54 -16.06 -11.63
N ALA A 51 22.86 -15.96 -11.43
CA ALA A 51 23.49 -15.23 -10.33
C ALA A 51 23.43 -13.70 -10.49
N GLN A 52 23.34 -13.16 -11.73
CA GLN A 52 23.15 -11.73 -12.00
C GLN A 52 21.67 -11.30 -11.93
N LEU A 53 20.74 -12.26 -11.96
CA LEU A 53 19.34 -12.01 -11.58
C LEU A 53 19.18 -11.86 -10.06
N ASP A 54 20.11 -12.37 -9.26
CA ASP A 54 20.01 -12.38 -7.80
C ASP A 54 20.52 -11.08 -7.13
N SER A 55 21.32 -10.27 -7.82
CA SER A 55 21.74 -8.95 -7.30
C SER A 55 20.64 -7.87 -7.34
N ARG A 56 19.47 -8.17 -7.95
CA ARG A 56 18.27 -7.32 -7.90
C ARG A 56 17.46 -7.53 -6.61
N ASN A 57 17.80 -8.54 -5.81
CA ASN A 57 17.02 -9.00 -4.65
C ASN A 57 17.40 -8.37 -3.30
N ALA A 58 18.20 -7.31 -3.25
CA ALA A 58 18.71 -6.77 -1.98
C ALA A 58 17.66 -5.99 -1.14
N VAL A 59 16.38 -6.38 -1.17
CA VAL A 59 15.45 -6.08 -0.07
C VAL A 59 15.56 -7.24 0.91
N PRO A 60 16.03 -7.01 2.15
CA PRO A 60 15.94 -8.01 3.19
C PRO A 60 14.48 -8.49 3.29
N MET A 61 14.27 -9.79 3.15
CA MET A 61 12.95 -10.38 3.35
C MET A 61 12.90 -11.06 4.71
N VAL A 62 11.78 -10.93 5.39
CA VAL A 62 11.47 -11.58 6.66
C VAL A 62 10.69 -12.86 6.36
N GLY A 63 11.16 -13.99 6.88
CA GLY A 63 10.40 -15.23 6.85
C GLY A 63 9.27 -15.19 7.87
N ILE A 64 8.03 -15.29 7.41
CA ILE A 64 6.85 -15.39 8.26
C ILE A 64 6.46 -16.87 8.32
N PRO A 65 6.46 -17.49 9.52
CA PRO A 65 6.12 -18.89 9.66
C PRO A 65 4.65 -19.15 9.33
N ALA A 66 4.35 -20.37 8.90
CA ALA A 66 2.98 -20.82 8.78
C ALA A 66 2.28 -20.73 10.14
N GLY A 67 1.00 -20.40 10.15
CA GLY A 67 0.25 -20.25 11.39
C GLY A 67 -1.23 -20.02 11.17
N GLU A 68 -1.98 -20.11 12.27
CA GLU A 68 -3.39 -19.74 12.30
C GLU A 68 -3.54 -18.29 12.78
N LEU A 69 -4.29 -17.49 12.02
CA LEU A 69 -4.60 -16.10 12.33
C LEU A 69 -6.11 -15.97 12.61
N ALA A 70 -6.46 -15.30 13.71
CA ALA A 70 -7.80 -14.75 13.89
C ALA A 70 -7.86 -13.41 13.14
N MET A 71 -8.22 -13.48 11.85
CA MET A 71 -8.19 -12.35 10.92
C MET A 71 -9.41 -11.46 11.13
N GLY A 72 -9.19 -10.15 11.14
CA GLY A 72 -10.22 -9.14 11.40
C GLY A 72 -10.34 -8.70 12.86
N SER A 73 -11.41 -7.96 13.16
CA SER A 73 -11.63 -7.34 14.47
C SER A 73 -13.10 -7.09 14.78
N ASP A 74 -13.59 -7.57 15.92
CA ASP A 74 -14.94 -7.27 16.44
C ASP A 74 -15.07 -5.82 16.98
N ARG A 75 -13.95 -5.08 17.02
CA ARG A 75 -13.90 -3.67 17.45
C ARG A 75 -13.42 -2.74 16.34
N GLY A 76 -13.25 -3.28 15.12
CA GLY A 76 -12.86 -2.54 13.93
C GLY A 76 -14.06 -1.95 13.21
N ASP A 77 -13.83 -1.51 11.97
CA ASP A 77 -14.90 -1.08 11.08
C ASP A 77 -15.71 -2.29 10.54
N ASP A 78 -16.87 -2.05 9.93
CA ASP A 78 -17.81 -3.12 9.53
C ASP A 78 -17.19 -4.14 8.55
N ASP A 79 -16.28 -3.68 7.69
CA ASP A 79 -15.57 -4.53 6.73
C ASP A 79 -14.40 -5.30 7.35
N GLU A 80 -14.02 -5.01 8.60
CA GLU A 80 -13.06 -5.79 9.38
C GLU A 80 -13.72 -7.00 10.08
N GLN A 81 -15.04 -7.17 9.94
CA GLN A 81 -15.84 -8.20 10.58
C GLN A 81 -16.40 -9.25 9.60
N PRO A 82 -16.69 -10.48 10.06
CA PRO A 82 -16.40 -11.00 11.39
C PRO A 82 -14.93 -11.39 11.56
N VAL A 83 -14.49 -11.51 12.82
CA VAL A 83 -13.26 -12.25 13.11
C VAL A 83 -13.43 -13.70 12.65
N HIS A 84 -12.52 -14.18 11.81
CA HIS A 84 -12.54 -15.56 11.30
C HIS A 84 -11.15 -16.20 11.35
N ARG A 85 -11.10 -17.52 11.57
CA ARG A 85 -9.84 -18.26 11.67
C ARG A 85 -9.38 -18.72 10.30
N ILE A 86 -8.16 -18.35 9.94
CA ILE A 86 -7.53 -18.75 8.69
C ILE A 86 -6.15 -19.36 8.96
N VAL A 87 -5.69 -20.21 8.06
CA VAL A 87 -4.35 -20.81 8.08
C VAL A 87 -3.56 -20.26 6.92
N ILE A 88 -2.41 -19.66 7.23
CA ILE A 88 -1.47 -19.10 6.27
C ILE A 88 -0.24 -20.00 6.21
N LYS A 89 0.21 -20.34 4.99
CA LYS A 89 1.47 -21.02 4.74
C LYS A 89 2.64 -20.11 5.07
N ALA A 90 3.82 -20.69 5.26
CA ALA A 90 5.02 -19.89 5.40
C ALA A 90 5.29 -19.11 4.10
N PHE A 91 5.72 -17.86 4.24
CA PHE A 91 6.06 -16.99 3.13
C PHE A 91 7.17 -16.03 3.55
N TYR A 92 7.69 -15.29 2.59
CA TYR A 92 8.61 -14.19 2.82
C TYR A 92 7.91 -12.88 2.48
N LEU A 93 8.12 -11.87 3.32
CA LEU A 93 7.67 -10.50 3.08
C LEU A 93 8.87 -9.56 3.07
N ASP A 94 8.90 -8.59 2.16
CA ASP A 94 9.90 -7.53 2.20
C ASP A 94 9.85 -6.81 3.55
N ALA A 95 11.01 -6.66 4.20
CA ALA A 95 11.13 -6.00 5.50
C ALA A 95 10.70 -4.53 5.46
N PHE A 96 10.75 -3.92 4.28
CA PHE A 96 10.50 -2.51 4.01
C PHE A 96 9.60 -2.34 2.78
N GLU A 97 8.89 -1.23 2.71
CA GLU A 97 8.27 -0.73 1.49
C GLU A 97 9.30 -0.62 0.33
N VAL A 98 8.85 -0.73 -0.91
CA VAL A 98 9.71 -0.50 -2.07
C VAL A 98 10.15 0.95 -2.09
N THR A 99 11.45 1.21 -2.22
CA THR A 99 12.00 2.56 -2.16
C THR A 99 12.08 3.24 -3.52
N VAL A 100 12.19 4.57 -3.51
CA VAL A 100 12.40 5.39 -4.72
C VAL A 100 13.61 4.90 -5.53
N SER A 101 14.77 4.64 -4.89
CA SER A 101 15.95 4.18 -5.63
C SER A 101 15.71 2.86 -6.36
N ARG A 102 15.02 1.91 -5.72
CA ARG A 102 14.75 0.60 -6.32
C ARG A 102 13.72 0.70 -7.43
N TYR A 103 12.67 1.52 -7.24
CA TYR A 103 11.69 1.75 -8.29
C TYR A 103 12.32 2.48 -9.49
N ALA A 104 13.32 3.35 -9.28
CA ALA A 104 14.06 3.98 -10.36
C ALA A 104 14.83 2.96 -11.23
N GLU A 105 15.36 1.88 -10.65
CA GLU A 105 15.98 0.78 -11.40
C GLU A 105 14.95 0.07 -12.32
N PHE A 106 13.74 -0.15 -11.81
CA PHE A 106 12.64 -0.69 -12.60
C PHE A 106 12.26 0.24 -13.76
N LEU A 107 12.15 1.55 -13.52
CA LEU A 107 11.88 2.53 -14.56
C LEU A 107 12.96 2.55 -15.64
N ALA A 108 14.23 2.50 -15.26
CA ALA A 108 15.35 2.48 -16.21
C ALA A 108 15.36 1.20 -17.07
N SER A 109 14.97 0.08 -16.48
CA SER A 109 14.97 -1.25 -17.09
C SER A 109 13.76 -1.49 -18.00
N GLN A 110 12.56 -1.18 -17.53
CA GLN A 110 11.31 -1.55 -18.19
C GLN A 110 10.66 -0.39 -18.96
N LYS A 111 11.05 0.86 -18.66
CA LYS A 111 10.52 2.08 -19.27
C LYS A 111 8.97 2.23 -19.25
N PRO A 112 8.26 1.89 -18.14
CA PRO A 112 6.85 2.24 -18.02
C PRO A 112 6.69 3.74 -17.77
N ASP A 113 5.44 4.21 -17.73
CA ASP A 113 5.15 5.58 -17.31
C ASP A 113 5.57 5.81 -15.85
N PRO A 114 6.21 6.95 -15.54
CA PRO A 114 6.66 7.24 -14.18
C PRO A 114 5.46 7.42 -13.24
N PRO A 115 5.64 7.16 -11.93
CA PRO A 115 4.61 7.36 -10.92
C PRO A 115 4.08 8.81 -10.90
N PHE A 116 2.86 8.99 -10.40
CA PHE A 116 2.33 10.31 -10.10
C PHE A 116 3.28 11.07 -9.15
N LYS A 117 3.62 12.31 -9.51
CA LYS A 117 4.57 13.17 -8.77
C LYS A 117 5.99 12.60 -8.66
N TRP A 118 6.44 11.79 -9.63
CA TRP A 118 7.81 11.27 -9.65
C TRP A 118 8.89 12.36 -9.60
N ASN A 119 8.63 13.54 -10.18
CA ASN A 119 9.52 14.70 -10.06
C ASN A 119 9.76 15.15 -8.61
N GLU A 120 8.77 15.01 -7.72
CA GLU A 120 8.94 15.30 -6.29
C GLU A 120 9.85 14.26 -5.62
N ALA A 121 9.83 13.00 -6.07
CA ALA A 121 10.73 11.96 -5.61
C ALA A 121 12.19 12.30 -5.97
N LEU A 122 12.42 12.88 -7.14
CA LEU A 122 13.76 13.24 -7.63
C LEU A 122 14.27 14.60 -7.14
N ALA A 123 13.43 15.40 -6.48
CA ALA A 123 13.76 16.76 -6.04
C ALA A 123 14.70 16.84 -4.82
N GLY A 124 15.17 15.69 -4.30
CA GLY A 124 16.01 15.63 -3.11
C GLY A 124 16.58 14.23 -2.86
N PRO A 125 17.28 14.01 -1.71
CA PRO A 125 17.87 12.73 -1.36
C PRO A 125 16.81 11.73 -0.84
N HIS A 126 15.83 11.40 -1.68
CA HIS A 126 14.67 10.60 -1.30
C HIS A 126 14.82 9.10 -1.62
N GLY A 127 16.00 8.65 -2.05
CA GLY A 127 16.23 7.28 -2.50
C GLY A 127 15.82 6.18 -1.52
N ASN A 128 15.87 6.46 -0.21
CA ASN A 128 15.50 5.53 0.87
C ASN A 128 14.06 5.74 1.41
N LYS A 129 13.29 6.66 0.83
CA LYS A 129 11.87 6.82 1.13
C LYS A 129 11.07 5.82 0.29
N PRO A 130 9.88 5.39 0.74
CA PRO A 130 9.06 4.50 -0.06
C PRO A 130 8.56 5.21 -1.31
N VAL A 131 8.44 4.47 -2.42
CA VAL A 131 7.81 4.97 -3.63
C VAL A 131 6.31 5.12 -3.42
N THR A 132 5.77 6.25 -3.86
CA THR A 132 4.33 6.51 -3.89
C THR A 132 3.90 7.01 -5.28
N GLY A 133 2.60 7.19 -5.51
CA GLY A 133 2.06 7.59 -6.81
C GLY A 133 1.99 6.46 -7.83
N VAL A 134 2.13 5.21 -7.36
CA VAL A 134 1.98 3.99 -8.17
C VAL A 134 0.56 3.49 -8.08
N ASP A 135 0.06 2.93 -9.19
CA ASP A 135 -1.20 2.19 -9.18
C ASP A 135 -0.96 0.71 -8.82
N TRP A 136 -2.02 -0.09 -8.74
CA TRP A 136 -1.90 -1.51 -8.38
C TRP A 136 -1.15 -2.32 -9.44
N TYR A 137 -1.27 -1.95 -10.71
CA TYR A 137 -0.64 -2.64 -11.83
C TYR A 137 0.87 -2.38 -11.85
N ASP A 138 1.29 -1.13 -11.61
CA ASP A 138 2.69 -0.74 -11.39
C ASP A 138 3.32 -1.59 -10.28
N ALA A 139 2.64 -1.66 -9.13
CA ALA A 139 3.12 -2.41 -7.96
C ALA A 139 3.27 -3.91 -8.27
N ARG A 140 2.26 -4.50 -8.92
CA ARG A 140 2.29 -5.89 -9.39
C ARG A 140 3.46 -6.15 -10.35
N ASP A 141 3.64 -5.27 -11.33
CA ASP A 141 4.62 -5.46 -12.39
C ASP A 141 6.05 -5.24 -11.88
N TYR A 142 6.26 -4.31 -10.96
CA TYR A 142 7.51 -4.20 -10.21
C TYR A 142 7.81 -5.51 -9.45
N CYS A 143 6.86 -6.02 -8.66
CA CYS A 143 7.11 -7.23 -7.87
C CYS A 143 7.44 -8.43 -8.78
N ARG A 144 6.75 -8.56 -9.92
CA ARG A 144 7.07 -9.58 -10.92
C ARG A 144 8.47 -9.40 -11.52
N TRP A 145 8.87 -8.17 -11.82
CA TRP A 145 10.18 -7.87 -12.39
C TRP A 145 11.34 -8.27 -11.45
N VAL A 146 11.15 -8.17 -10.13
CA VAL A 146 12.11 -8.67 -9.13
C VAL A 146 11.88 -10.13 -8.73
N GLY A 147 11.07 -10.90 -9.48
CA GLY A 147 10.85 -12.33 -9.20
C GLY A 147 10.06 -12.61 -7.92
N LYS A 148 9.17 -11.69 -7.55
CA LYS A 148 8.28 -11.72 -6.38
C LYS A 148 6.81 -11.54 -6.80
N ARG A 149 5.93 -11.34 -5.83
CA ARG A 149 4.51 -10.98 -6.02
C ARG A 149 4.09 -9.93 -4.99
N LEU A 150 2.88 -9.38 -5.11
CA LEU A 150 2.27 -8.68 -3.98
C LEU A 150 1.88 -9.71 -2.89
N PRO A 151 1.92 -9.34 -1.59
CA PRO A 151 1.33 -10.16 -0.53
C PRO A 151 -0.18 -10.28 -0.74
N THR A 152 -0.79 -11.35 -0.25
CA THR A 152 -2.24 -11.36 -0.01
C THR A 152 -2.58 -10.46 1.18
N GLU A 153 -3.83 -10.04 1.29
CA GLU A 153 -4.36 -9.30 2.44
C GLU A 153 -4.11 -10.07 3.74
N ALA A 154 -4.32 -11.38 3.71
CA ALA A 154 -4.14 -12.24 4.87
C ALA A 154 -2.68 -12.44 5.28
N GLU A 155 -1.77 -12.56 4.31
CA GLU A 155 -0.33 -12.57 4.57
C GLU A 155 0.14 -11.25 5.18
N TRP A 156 -0.35 -10.13 4.64
CA TRP A 156 -0.02 -8.81 5.16
C TRP A 156 -0.48 -8.67 6.62
N GLU A 157 -1.72 -9.05 6.93
CA GLU A 157 -2.24 -9.00 8.30
C GLU A 157 -1.49 -9.96 9.23
N MET A 158 -1.13 -11.16 8.78
CA MET A 158 -0.31 -12.10 9.56
C MET A 158 1.05 -11.50 9.92
N ALA A 159 1.69 -10.81 8.98
CA ALA A 159 2.98 -10.16 9.23
C ALA A 159 2.87 -8.99 10.22
N ALA A 160 1.77 -8.21 10.16
CA ALA A 160 1.54 -7.10 11.07
C ALA A 160 1.11 -7.57 12.47
N ARG A 161 0.06 -8.39 12.52
CA ARG A 161 -0.68 -8.75 13.74
C ARG A 161 -0.03 -9.92 14.49
N GLY A 162 0.50 -10.89 13.74
CA GLY A 162 0.91 -12.19 14.26
C GLY A 162 -0.25 -13.01 14.82
N THR A 163 0.05 -14.24 15.24
CA THR A 163 -0.93 -15.15 15.85
C THR A 163 -1.52 -14.65 17.16
N GLU A 164 -0.88 -13.66 17.79
CA GLU A 164 -1.28 -13.08 19.07
C GLU A 164 -2.37 -12.02 18.95
N GLY A 165 -2.72 -11.59 17.73
CA GLY A 165 -3.85 -10.68 17.53
C GLY A 165 -3.56 -9.22 17.90
N ARG A 166 -2.32 -8.73 17.72
CA ARG A 166 -1.93 -7.36 18.09
C ARG A 166 -2.71 -6.27 17.36
N LEU A 167 -3.07 -5.21 18.07
CA LEU A 167 -3.78 -4.05 17.52
C LEU A 167 -2.96 -3.29 16.47
N TYR A 168 -1.67 -3.08 16.73
CA TYR A 168 -0.68 -2.50 15.83
C TYR A 168 0.48 -3.48 15.63
N PRO A 169 1.37 -3.26 14.64
CA PRO A 169 2.50 -4.16 14.42
C PRO A 169 3.37 -4.38 15.67
N TRP A 170 3.60 -3.31 16.44
CA TRP A 170 4.42 -3.32 17.65
C TRP A 170 3.71 -3.86 18.91
N GLY A 171 2.37 -3.94 18.92
CA GLY A 171 1.60 -4.32 20.10
C GLY A 171 0.30 -3.53 20.25
N ASP A 172 -0.20 -3.46 21.48
CA ASP A 172 -1.51 -2.84 21.78
C ASP A 172 -1.37 -1.41 22.35
N GLU A 173 -0.15 -0.94 22.52
CA GLU A 173 0.14 0.41 22.98
C GLU A 173 -0.22 1.46 21.93
N HIS A 174 -0.78 2.58 22.37
CA HIS A 174 -1.17 3.69 21.50
C HIS A 174 0.05 4.18 20.67
N PRO A 175 -0.14 4.53 19.38
CA PRO A 175 0.94 5.03 18.55
C PRO A 175 1.63 6.26 19.16
N THR A 176 2.95 6.30 19.02
CA THR A 176 3.80 7.44 19.41
C THR A 176 4.66 7.86 18.22
N LYS A 177 5.35 9.02 18.35
CA LYS A 177 6.31 9.46 17.33
C LYS A 177 7.52 8.53 17.16
N GLY A 178 7.74 7.59 18.09
CA GLY A 178 8.77 6.55 17.95
C GLY A 178 8.30 5.30 17.19
N HIS A 179 6.99 5.13 17.03
CA HIS A 179 6.39 3.96 16.39
C HIS A 179 6.15 4.16 14.89
N VAL A 180 5.71 5.36 14.47
CA VAL A 180 5.09 5.50 13.15
C VAL A 180 5.15 6.93 12.61
N ASN A 181 5.15 7.05 11.29
CA ASN A 181 4.81 8.28 10.58
C ASN A 181 3.30 8.32 10.27
N ALA A 182 2.52 9.08 11.03
CA ALA A 182 1.08 9.23 10.87
C ALA A 182 0.58 10.59 11.40
N GLY A 183 -0.68 10.93 11.10
CA GLY A 183 -1.38 12.10 11.64
C GLY A 183 -0.93 13.45 11.11
N GLN A 184 -0.21 13.51 9.97
CA GLN A 184 0.11 14.80 9.35
C GLN A 184 -1.07 15.32 8.53
N THR A 185 -1.19 16.65 8.43
CA THR A 185 -2.35 17.31 7.79
C THR A 185 -2.05 17.87 6.40
N LYS A 186 -0.78 17.86 5.96
CA LYS A 186 -0.37 18.48 4.70
C LYS A 186 0.75 17.72 4.01
N TRP A 187 0.57 17.47 2.72
CA TRP A 187 1.61 16.97 1.83
C TRP A 187 2.64 18.07 1.53
N ARG A 188 3.92 17.77 1.73
CA ARG A 188 5.09 18.65 1.50
C ARG A 188 6.08 17.95 0.56
N GLY A 189 5.58 17.24 -0.44
CA GLY A 189 6.43 16.36 -1.25
C GLY A 189 6.91 15.15 -0.45
N TYR A 190 7.96 14.51 -0.94
CA TYR A 190 8.56 13.33 -0.29
C TYR A 190 9.14 13.63 1.10
N ASP A 191 9.30 14.89 1.50
CA ASP A 191 9.64 15.25 2.88
C ASP A 191 8.54 14.89 3.89
N THR A 192 7.30 14.69 3.43
CA THR A 192 6.22 14.14 4.27
C THR A 192 6.47 12.68 4.66
N LEU A 193 7.17 11.91 3.83
CA LEU A 193 7.45 10.50 4.08
C LEU A 193 8.72 10.34 4.89
N THR A 194 8.83 9.25 5.65
CA THR A 194 10.07 8.88 6.33
C THR A 194 10.84 7.85 5.53
N ASN A 195 12.15 7.77 5.77
CA ASN A 195 12.94 6.65 5.25
C ASN A 195 12.36 5.35 5.80
N VAL A 196 12.34 4.33 4.96
CA VAL A 196 11.94 2.99 5.40
C VAL A 196 12.84 2.51 6.53
N GLY A 197 12.28 1.78 7.48
CA GLY A 197 13.02 1.24 8.61
C GLY A 197 13.43 2.27 9.67
N ARG A 198 12.91 3.49 9.62
CA ARG A 198 13.25 4.54 10.59
C ARG A 198 12.78 4.21 12.02
N TYR A 199 11.61 3.59 12.14
CA TYR A 199 10.94 3.41 13.42
C TYR A 199 11.18 2.03 14.02
N GLU A 200 12.28 1.89 14.75
CA GLU A 200 12.68 0.62 15.37
C GLU A 200 11.62 0.10 16.36
N LEU A 201 10.95 0.98 17.10
CA LEU A 201 9.88 0.59 18.01
C LEU A 201 8.59 0.20 17.28
N GLY A 202 8.44 0.59 16.01
CA GLY A 202 7.25 0.34 15.19
C GLY A 202 7.25 -0.97 14.44
N LYS A 203 8.35 -1.73 14.48
CA LYS A 203 8.46 -3.00 13.75
C LYS A 203 7.52 -4.07 14.33
N SER A 204 7.04 -4.94 13.46
CA SER A 204 6.32 -6.15 13.89
C SER A 204 7.21 -7.08 14.70
N ARG A 205 6.62 -8.01 15.46
CA ARG A 205 7.37 -9.06 16.18
C ARG A 205 8.28 -9.88 15.26
N SER A 206 7.89 -10.06 14.00
CA SER A 206 8.67 -10.76 12.99
C SER A 206 9.82 -9.92 12.42
N GLY A 207 9.85 -8.61 12.66
CA GLY A 207 10.90 -7.70 12.18
C GLY A 207 10.59 -6.98 10.88
N VAL A 208 9.32 -6.94 10.46
CA VAL A 208 8.87 -6.14 9.31
C VAL A 208 8.55 -4.73 9.78
N TYR A 209 9.10 -3.73 9.11
CA TYR A 209 8.94 -2.31 9.43
C TYR A 209 7.78 -1.68 8.65
N ASP A 210 7.28 -0.57 9.16
CA ASP A 210 6.37 0.33 8.46
C ASP A 210 5.06 -0.37 7.99
N LEU A 211 4.62 -1.42 8.69
CA LEU A 211 3.30 -2.04 8.48
C LEU A 211 2.15 -1.21 9.09
N ALA A 212 2.43 0.00 9.55
CA ALA A 212 1.44 0.96 9.99
C ALA A 212 1.95 2.36 9.63
N GLY A 213 1.10 3.18 9.02
CA GLY A 213 1.44 4.52 8.57
C GLY A 213 2.49 4.55 7.46
N ASN A 214 3.11 5.72 7.28
CA ASN A 214 3.92 6.09 6.10
C ASN A 214 3.11 6.05 4.81
N LEU A 215 2.80 4.88 4.25
CA LEU A 215 1.92 4.69 3.11
C LEU A 215 0.95 3.54 3.34
N TRP A 216 -0.25 3.69 2.77
CA TRP A 216 -1.09 2.53 2.45
C TRP A 216 -0.32 1.60 1.52
N GLU A 217 -0.52 0.29 1.66
CA GLU A 217 0.15 -0.69 0.82
C GLU A 217 -0.85 -1.47 -0.02
N TRP A 218 -0.65 -1.48 -1.34
CA TRP A 218 -1.36 -2.39 -2.24
C TRP A 218 -1.06 -3.85 -1.90
N VAL A 219 -2.11 -4.66 -1.79
CA VAL A 219 -2.02 -6.14 -1.69
C VAL A 219 -2.71 -6.81 -2.89
N ALA A 220 -2.54 -8.11 -3.07
CA ALA A 220 -2.98 -8.82 -4.27
C ALA A 220 -4.52 -8.86 -4.45
N ASP A 221 -5.24 -8.89 -3.35
CA ASP A 221 -6.66 -9.21 -3.25
C ASP A 221 -7.54 -8.15 -3.88
N TRP A 222 -8.63 -8.61 -4.51
CA TRP A 222 -9.77 -7.73 -4.77
C TRP A 222 -10.48 -7.42 -3.45
N TYR A 223 -10.99 -6.20 -3.30
CA TYR A 223 -11.72 -5.78 -2.13
C TYR A 223 -13.20 -6.14 -2.28
N ASP A 224 -13.70 -6.86 -1.29
CA ASP A 224 -15.13 -7.04 -1.01
C ASP A 224 -15.33 -6.83 0.50
N PRO A 225 -16.18 -5.87 0.92
CA PRO A 225 -16.44 -5.61 2.33
C PRO A 225 -17.09 -6.81 3.05
N ALA A 226 -17.74 -7.73 2.34
CA ALA A 226 -18.35 -8.93 2.91
C ALA A 226 -17.44 -10.17 2.88
N TYR A 227 -16.23 -10.08 2.31
CA TYR A 227 -15.37 -11.26 2.06
C TYR A 227 -15.10 -12.10 3.31
N TYR A 228 -14.94 -11.47 4.48
CA TYR A 228 -14.66 -12.18 5.73
C TYR A 228 -15.80 -13.13 6.16
N GLN A 229 -17.02 -12.93 5.67
CA GLN A 229 -18.16 -13.80 5.98
C GLN A 229 -18.10 -15.15 5.26
N TYR A 230 -17.38 -15.23 4.14
CA TYR A 230 -17.29 -16.43 3.29
C TYR A 230 -15.85 -16.80 2.91
N SER A 231 -14.87 -16.15 3.52
CA SER A 231 -13.44 -16.39 3.32
C SER A 231 -13.09 -17.86 3.60
N PRO A 232 -12.40 -18.55 2.67
CA PRO A 232 -11.96 -19.92 2.91
C PRO A 232 -10.87 -19.94 3.98
N ARG A 233 -10.84 -21.04 4.75
CA ARG A 233 -9.91 -21.18 5.88
C ARG A 233 -8.45 -21.17 5.45
N ASP A 234 -8.08 -21.90 4.40
CA ASP A 234 -6.69 -22.16 4.08
C ASP A 234 -6.19 -21.22 2.96
N ASN A 235 -5.25 -20.33 3.28
CA ASN A 235 -4.61 -19.37 2.37
C ASN A 235 -5.63 -18.59 1.51
N PRO A 236 -6.53 -17.81 2.14
CA PRO A 236 -7.57 -17.10 1.43
C PRO A 236 -6.98 -16.20 0.34
N PRO A 237 -7.39 -16.36 -0.93
CA PRO A 237 -6.83 -15.60 -2.06
C PRO A 237 -7.54 -14.27 -2.33
N GLY A 238 -8.53 -13.91 -1.51
CA GLY A 238 -9.49 -12.85 -1.80
C GLY A 238 -10.57 -13.29 -2.81
N PRO A 239 -11.56 -12.44 -3.09
CA PRO A 239 -12.47 -12.60 -4.21
C PRO A 239 -11.70 -12.73 -5.54
N SER A 240 -12.21 -13.52 -6.48
CA SER A 240 -11.54 -13.74 -7.77
C SER A 240 -11.57 -12.50 -8.69
N VAL A 241 -12.57 -11.63 -8.53
CA VAL A 241 -12.77 -10.40 -9.30
C VAL A 241 -13.40 -9.34 -8.42
N GLY A 242 -13.17 -8.07 -8.75
CA GLY A 242 -13.82 -6.96 -8.06
C GLY A 242 -13.53 -5.63 -8.76
N PRO A 243 -14.24 -4.56 -8.38
CA PRO A 243 -13.99 -3.22 -8.91
C PRO A 243 -12.82 -2.51 -8.20
N LEU A 244 -12.46 -2.94 -6.99
CA LEU A 244 -11.50 -2.29 -6.10
C LEU A 244 -10.43 -3.27 -5.63
N LYS A 245 -9.20 -2.81 -5.43
CA LYS A 245 -8.12 -3.56 -4.78
C LYS A 245 -7.98 -3.16 -3.33
N VAL A 246 -7.55 -4.11 -2.50
CA VAL A 246 -7.32 -3.89 -1.07
C VAL A 246 -6.05 -3.07 -0.87
N MET A 247 -6.12 -2.13 0.08
CA MET A 247 -4.99 -1.44 0.69
C MET A 247 -4.95 -1.69 2.19
N ARG A 248 -3.75 -1.80 2.77
CA ARG A 248 -3.52 -2.07 4.20
C ARG A 248 -2.57 -1.07 4.84
N GLY A 249 -2.63 -0.92 6.17
CA GLY A 249 -1.62 -0.23 7.00
C GLY A 249 -1.86 1.25 7.30
N GLY A 250 -2.67 1.96 6.52
CA GLY A 250 -2.81 3.40 6.68
C GLY A 250 -1.58 4.18 6.24
N ALA A 251 -1.69 5.50 6.11
CA ALA A 251 -0.62 6.35 5.61
C ALA A 251 -0.26 7.51 6.56
N TRP A 252 0.69 8.34 6.13
CA TRP A 252 1.17 9.52 6.84
C TRP A 252 0.06 10.51 7.27
N ASN A 253 -1.09 10.54 6.60
CA ASN A 253 -2.23 11.42 6.85
C ASN A 253 -3.32 10.80 7.73
N ASN A 254 -3.16 9.56 8.15
CA ASN A 254 -4.15 8.81 8.90
C ASN A 254 -3.96 8.94 10.42
N ASP A 255 -5.04 8.76 11.17
CA ASP A 255 -5.03 8.75 12.63
C ASP A 255 -4.76 7.35 13.21
N ALA A 256 -4.71 7.24 14.55
CA ALA A 256 -4.51 5.97 15.24
C ALA A 256 -5.59 4.92 14.89
N LYS A 257 -6.81 5.36 14.57
CA LYS A 257 -7.89 4.47 14.16
C LYS A 257 -7.54 3.78 12.83
N SER A 258 -7.02 4.52 11.88
CA SER A 258 -6.87 4.03 10.49
C SER A 258 -5.50 3.36 10.21
N ILE A 259 -4.64 3.22 11.22
CA ILE A 259 -3.34 2.53 11.12
C ILE A 259 -3.29 1.21 11.92
N ARG A 260 -4.45 0.68 12.36
CA ARG A 260 -4.52 -0.64 13.00
C ARG A 260 -4.12 -1.74 12.02
N SER A 261 -3.55 -2.83 12.54
CA SER A 261 -3.18 -4.00 11.75
C SER A 261 -4.35 -4.63 10.98
N THR A 262 -5.58 -4.47 11.48
CA THR A 262 -6.81 -5.02 10.89
C THR A 262 -7.51 -4.06 9.93
N ASN A 263 -7.13 -2.78 9.92
CA ASN A 263 -7.81 -1.80 9.09
C ASN A 263 -7.52 -2.06 7.62
N ARG A 264 -8.56 -1.92 6.80
CA ARG A 264 -8.55 -2.21 5.37
C ARG A 264 -9.35 -1.17 4.62
N ALA A 265 -8.98 -0.95 3.38
CA ALA A 265 -9.69 -0.07 2.47
C ALA A 265 -9.68 -0.64 1.06
N GLY A 266 -10.76 -0.38 0.30
CA GLY A 266 -10.82 -0.67 -1.13
C GLY A 266 -10.61 0.60 -1.95
N TYR A 267 -9.81 0.52 -3.00
CA TYR A 267 -9.66 1.62 -3.95
C TYR A 267 -9.47 1.14 -5.39
N THR A 268 -9.72 2.01 -6.38
CA THR A 268 -9.66 1.58 -7.79
C THR A 268 -8.22 1.23 -8.17
N PRO A 269 -8.00 0.14 -8.93
CA PRO A 269 -6.66 -0.39 -9.19
C PRO A 269 -5.78 0.50 -10.08
N ASP A 270 -6.37 1.47 -10.78
CA ASP A 270 -5.72 2.45 -11.66
C ASP A 270 -5.39 3.77 -10.95
N ALA A 271 -5.76 3.91 -9.68
CA ALA A 271 -5.52 5.12 -8.93
C ALA A 271 -4.06 5.29 -8.56
N ARG A 272 -3.54 6.49 -8.83
CA ARG A 272 -2.18 6.91 -8.45
C ARG A 272 -2.25 7.98 -7.38
N ARG A 273 -1.94 7.62 -6.14
CA ARG A 273 -2.06 8.48 -4.96
C ARG A 273 -0.72 8.67 -4.26
N ASN A 274 -0.53 9.82 -3.62
CA ASN A 274 0.69 10.17 -2.87
C ASN A 274 0.73 9.62 -1.43
N ASP A 275 -0.27 8.84 -1.05
CA ASP A 275 -0.38 8.16 0.23
C ASP A 275 -0.49 6.64 0.07
N VAL A 276 -0.22 6.11 -1.13
CA VAL A 276 -0.22 4.67 -1.43
C VAL A 276 1.12 4.26 -2.06
N GLY A 277 1.66 3.15 -1.57
CA GLY A 277 2.84 2.46 -2.05
C GLY A 277 2.60 0.95 -2.00
N PHE A 278 3.67 0.18 -1.80
CA PHE A 278 3.59 -1.28 -1.73
C PHE A 278 4.88 -1.91 -1.22
N ARG A 279 4.80 -3.20 -0.87
CA ARG A 279 5.93 -4.09 -0.67
C ARG A 279 5.69 -5.43 -1.37
N CYS A 280 6.74 -6.20 -1.60
CA CYS A 280 6.61 -7.50 -2.24
C CYS A 280 6.66 -8.66 -1.24
N ALA A 281 6.11 -9.79 -1.65
CA ALA A 281 6.16 -11.07 -0.96
C ALA A 281 6.64 -12.18 -1.90
N LYS A 282 7.02 -13.32 -1.33
CA LYS A 282 7.46 -14.51 -2.07
C LYS A 282 7.04 -15.75 -1.31
N ASP A 283 6.63 -16.80 -2.02
CA ASP A 283 6.30 -18.08 -1.39
C ASP A 283 7.55 -18.67 -0.73
N ALA A 284 7.37 -19.29 0.45
CA ALA A 284 8.45 -20.11 1.01
C ALA A 284 8.60 -21.40 0.17
N PRO A 285 9.82 -21.95 0.03
CA PRO A 285 9.99 -23.26 -0.57
C PRO A 285 9.10 -24.28 0.14
N ASN A 286 8.36 -25.08 -0.63
CA ASN A 286 7.60 -26.19 -0.05
C ASN A 286 8.58 -27.06 0.75
N GLN A 287 8.33 -27.21 2.05
CA GLN A 287 9.01 -28.23 2.82
C GLN A 287 8.47 -29.58 2.31
N SER A 288 9.17 -30.19 1.35
CA SER A 288 8.92 -31.58 1.00
C SER A 288 9.16 -32.40 2.26
N THR A 289 8.09 -32.93 2.85
CA THR A 289 8.17 -33.96 3.89
C THR A 289 9.08 -35.07 3.39
N ARG A 290 10.22 -35.24 4.04
CA ARG A 290 11.04 -36.46 3.94
C ARG A 290 10.47 -37.52 4.85
#